data_AF-A0A5N4A7Y8-F1
#
_entry.id   AF-A0A5N4A7Y8-F1
#
_cell.length_a   1.000
_cell.length_b   1.000
_cell.length_c   1.000
_cell.angle_alpha   90.00
_cell.angle_beta   90.00
_cell.angle_gamma   90.00
#
_symmetry.space_group_name_H-M   'P 1'
#
loop_
_entity.id
_entity.type
_entity.pdbx_description
1 polymer ?
#
loop_
_entity_poly.entity_id
_entity_poly.type
_entity_poly.pdbx_seq_one_letter_code
_entity_poly.pdbx_strand_id
1 'polypeptide(L)'
;METRWYLKPGDTLETTKINERGHALHATADAWKNLTAHLDRNRLIQESIERERAHKEALKKGSLEMTAKWDNSVENIRKRKEEERTTRLEKEESDKMERFFKIRAEQEGIRQQYISDARRRIYLTKEHPKALTSALILSEVIYEREKQLEFDKKIKQHEEEELAKRTQKIKEDAIKEVEENKAKEKKIREKNSELGKEYLRHIIGNENSAKLLKQQSIDRERVDIANMEKEFAHIKRVEAEEVQMKKDSIKKEFLDFGIAQARAKEIMEQEDKEQENIINIYAQAKHGIECLRQKKVKEMQQAMVLRREAASKKAVAEAKAKGENEERILKQAAEEVEKRELEQLKLKEQTRRQLIKDRQEDRERFLKREEERKREEAEVIKWEMLNRFKKNDVMEAYNKAKEKERWDGKLAYRRILMDQIAENGEIAKRERKEAHDLFVEQQKKYDDDDERFFGYAEEVIAYAKGKNRQTWPVERVIQEYKRNNNLLSKHRRACPEEDVEK
;
A
#
# COMPACT_ATOMS: atom_id res chain seq x y z
N MET A 1 75.01 105.68 39.28
CA MET A 1 74.91 105.43 40.73
C MET A 1 74.12 106.58 41.34
N GLU A 2 72.91 106.33 41.84
CA GLU A 2 72.18 107.36 42.59
C GLU A 2 72.72 107.41 44.02
N THR A 3 73.41 108.48 44.39
CA THR A 3 73.87 108.69 45.76
C THR A 3 72.72 109.16 46.63
N ARG A 4 71.95 108.22 47.18
CA ARG A 4 70.94 108.50 48.21
C ARG A 4 71.58 108.46 49.60
N TRP A 5 71.12 109.35 50.47
CA TRP A 5 71.54 109.41 51.87
C TRP A 5 70.85 108.30 52.67
N TYR A 6 71.61 107.65 53.54
CA TYR A 6 71.07 106.73 54.53
C TYR A 6 70.51 107.52 55.71
N LEU A 7 69.21 107.38 55.96
CA LEU A 7 68.50 107.94 57.11
C LEU A 7 68.03 106.78 58.00
N LYS A 8 68.06 106.97 59.31
CA LYS A 8 67.54 105.98 60.26
C LYS A 8 66.00 106.06 60.32
N PRO A 9 65.30 104.96 60.65
CA PRO A 9 63.84 104.96 60.68
C PRO A 9 63.30 105.95 61.72
N GLY A 10 62.47 106.90 61.29
CA GLY A 10 61.87 107.94 62.13
C GLY A 10 62.43 109.35 61.91
N ASP A 11 63.64 109.47 61.36
CA ASP A 11 64.25 110.77 61.04
C ASP A 11 63.83 111.29 59.66
N THR A 12 63.63 112.60 59.54
CA THR A 12 63.35 113.27 58.25
C THR A 12 64.48 114.21 57.85
N LEU A 13 64.46 114.63 56.57
CA LEU A 13 65.46 115.53 56.00
C LEU A 13 65.39 116.97 56.53
N GLU A 14 64.36 117.31 57.31
CA GLU A 14 64.18 118.64 57.92
C GLU A 14 64.61 118.65 59.40
N THR A 15 64.55 117.52 60.10
CA THR A 15 64.94 117.40 61.51
C THR A 15 66.43 117.07 61.73
N THR A 16 67.11 116.52 60.72
CA THR A 16 68.53 116.10 60.81
C THR A 16 69.48 117.08 60.14
N LYS A 17 70.56 117.48 60.84
CA LYS A 17 71.59 118.36 60.28
C LYS A 17 72.39 117.63 59.20
N ILE A 18 72.83 118.37 58.18
CA ILE A 18 73.52 117.82 56.99
C ILE A 18 74.76 116.98 57.36
N ASN A 19 75.49 117.37 58.40
CA ASN A 19 76.74 116.73 58.83
C ASN A 19 76.56 115.30 59.38
N GLU A 20 75.33 114.86 59.66
CA GLU A 20 75.03 113.54 60.27
C GLU A 20 74.55 112.51 59.22
N ARG A 21 74.53 112.87 57.93
CA ARG A 21 74.02 112.02 56.83
C ARG A 21 75.14 111.17 56.22
N GLY A 22 74.96 109.84 56.22
CA GLY A 22 75.88 108.90 55.57
C GLY A 22 75.44 108.53 54.14
N HIS A 23 76.38 108.15 53.27
CA HIS A 23 76.08 107.65 51.92
C HIS A 23 75.92 106.12 51.91
N ALA A 24 75.03 105.60 51.05
CA ALA A 24 74.88 104.16 50.78
C ALA A 24 75.23 103.81 49.33
N LEU A 25 75.80 102.61 49.12
CA LEU A 25 76.23 102.10 47.81
C LEU A 25 75.43 100.83 47.47
N HIS A 26 74.68 100.84 46.37
CA HIS A 26 73.79 99.76 45.96
C HIS A 26 74.41 98.89 44.84
N ALA A 27 74.39 97.57 45.02
CA ALA A 27 74.69 96.57 44.00
C ALA A 27 73.47 95.64 43.78
N THR A 28 73.34 95.05 42.60
CA THR A 28 72.20 94.17 42.24
C THR A 28 72.47 92.71 42.57
N ALA A 29 71.42 91.97 42.98
CA ALA A 29 71.54 90.60 43.48
C ALA A 29 72.15 89.61 42.48
N ASP A 30 71.88 89.77 41.18
CA ASP A 30 72.40 88.84 40.17
C ASP A 30 73.87 89.10 39.81
N ALA A 31 74.34 90.35 39.93
CA ALA A 31 75.76 90.67 39.86
C ALA A 31 76.52 90.01 41.02
N TRP A 32 75.93 89.98 42.23
CA TRP A 32 76.49 89.27 43.39
C TRP A 32 76.53 87.75 43.18
N LYS A 33 75.43 87.13 42.72
CA LYS A 33 75.38 85.68 42.44
C LYS A 33 76.43 85.23 41.41
N ASN A 34 76.59 85.99 40.32
CA ASN A 34 77.61 85.67 39.30
C ASN A 34 79.04 85.81 39.85
N LEU A 35 79.26 86.76 40.78
CA LEU A 35 80.53 86.91 41.49
C LEU A 35 80.80 85.77 42.49
N THR A 36 79.78 85.11 43.04
CA THR A 36 79.98 84.00 44.01
C THR A 36 79.86 82.61 43.38
N ALA A 37 79.28 82.46 42.19
CA ALA A 37 78.96 81.15 41.58
C ALA A 37 80.16 80.20 41.38
N HIS A 38 81.38 80.74 41.26
CA HIS A 38 82.59 79.94 41.08
C HIS A 38 83.21 79.41 42.39
N LEU A 39 82.68 79.83 43.55
CA LEU A 39 83.12 79.35 44.87
C LEU A 39 82.44 78.02 45.26
N ASP A 40 81.24 77.74 44.76
CA ASP A 40 80.44 76.54 45.09
C ASP A 40 80.85 75.29 44.28
N ARG A 41 82.13 74.91 44.37
CA ARG A 41 82.74 73.80 43.61
C ARG A 41 82.01 72.46 43.76
N ASN A 42 81.44 72.19 44.94
CA ASN A 42 80.71 70.93 45.20
C ASN A 42 79.44 70.78 44.38
N ARG A 43 78.72 71.89 44.15
CA ARG A 43 77.50 71.91 43.34
C ARG A 43 77.80 71.58 41.88
N LEU A 44 78.86 72.18 41.33
CA LEU A 44 79.32 71.90 39.96
C LEU A 44 79.69 70.43 39.75
N ILE A 45 80.30 69.78 40.76
CA ILE A 45 80.63 68.36 40.73
C ILE A 45 79.36 67.50 40.77
N GLN A 46 78.39 67.80 41.63
CA GLN A 46 77.09 67.10 41.65
C GLN A 46 76.35 67.22 40.31
N GLU A 47 76.24 68.44 39.78
CA GLU A 47 75.61 68.68 38.47
C GLU A 47 76.32 67.91 37.33
N SER A 48 77.65 67.72 37.40
CA SER A 48 78.37 66.88 36.42
C SER A 48 78.06 65.38 36.55
N ILE A 49 77.98 64.85 37.79
CA ILE A 49 77.65 63.45 38.06
C ILE A 49 76.20 63.14 37.64
N GLU A 50 75.27 64.07 37.89
CA GLU A 50 73.88 63.95 37.48
C GLU A 50 73.72 63.96 35.96
N ARG A 51 74.43 64.86 35.25
CA ARG A 51 74.48 64.85 33.77
C ARG A 51 75.03 63.54 33.23
N GLU A 52 76.10 62.99 33.82
CA GLU A 52 76.63 61.68 33.43
C GLU A 52 75.64 60.52 33.66
N ARG A 53 74.94 60.52 34.80
CA ARG A 53 73.92 59.49 35.11
C ARG A 53 72.76 59.58 34.12
N ALA A 54 72.21 60.78 33.91
CA ALA A 54 71.15 61.02 32.94
C ALA A 54 71.56 60.60 31.51
N HIS A 55 72.80 60.88 31.10
CA HIS A 55 73.33 60.44 29.81
C HIS A 55 73.46 58.91 29.72
N LYS A 56 73.97 58.25 30.77
CA LYS A 56 74.06 56.77 30.84
C LYS A 56 72.67 56.11 30.82
N GLU A 57 71.69 56.70 31.48
CA GLU A 57 70.30 56.23 31.43
C GLU A 57 69.63 56.46 30.07
N ALA A 58 69.86 57.61 29.43
CA ALA A 58 69.37 57.88 28.08
C ALA A 58 69.96 56.89 27.05
N LEU A 59 71.26 56.61 27.13
CA LEU A 59 71.92 55.58 26.31
C LEU A 59 71.35 54.18 26.60
N LYS A 60 71.07 53.84 27.87
CA LYS A 60 70.45 52.56 28.24
C LYS A 60 69.02 52.44 27.68
N LYS A 61 68.21 53.51 27.75
CA LYS A 61 66.85 53.54 27.17
C LYS A 61 66.89 53.41 25.66
N GLY A 62 67.73 54.19 24.96
CA GLY A 62 67.91 54.06 23.52
C GLY A 62 68.39 52.67 23.08
N SER A 63 69.30 52.06 23.83
CA SER A 63 69.74 50.67 23.59
C SER A 63 68.60 49.65 23.76
N LEU A 64 67.78 49.80 24.81
CA LEU A 64 66.59 48.95 25.04
C LEU A 64 65.54 49.14 23.94
N GLU A 65 65.26 50.37 23.52
CA GLU A 65 64.29 50.67 22.45
C GLU A 65 64.74 50.13 21.08
N MET A 66 66.05 50.14 20.81
CA MET A 66 66.62 49.55 19.60
C MET A 66 66.57 48.01 19.66
N THR A 67 67.00 47.39 20.76
CA THR A 67 67.00 45.92 20.91
C THR A 67 65.59 45.32 20.99
N ALA A 68 64.60 46.06 21.50
CA ALA A 68 63.19 45.66 21.50
C ALA A 68 62.63 45.47 20.07
N LYS A 69 63.18 46.18 19.09
CA LYS A 69 62.81 46.10 17.66
C LYS A 69 63.65 45.08 16.88
N TRP A 70 64.55 44.33 17.52
CA TRP A 70 65.33 43.30 16.84
C TRP A 70 64.55 41.99 16.77
N ASP A 71 64.18 41.57 15.57
CA ASP A 71 63.41 40.33 15.33
C ASP A 71 64.16 39.08 15.83
N ASN A 72 65.48 39.14 15.85
CA ASN A 72 66.37 38.07 16.32
C ASN A 72 66.58 38.05 17.85
N SER A 73 65.95 38.96 18.61
CA SER A 73 65.93 38.88 20.07
C SER A 73 65.20 37.60 20.51
N VAL A 74 65.72 36.92 21.55
CA VAL A 74 65.12 35.68 22.09
C VAL A 74 63.66 35.89 22.49
N GLU A 75 63.31 37.08 22.98
CA GLU A 75 61.92 37.44 23.34
C GLU A 75 61.02 37.55 22.10
N ASN A 76 61.48 38.19 21.03
CA ASN A 76 60.71 38.37 19.81
C ASN A 76 60.59 37.05 19.02
N ILE A 77 61.63 36.21 19.02
CA ILE A 77 61.57 34.83 18.49
C ILE A 77 60.55 33.98 19.27
N ARG A 78 60.44 34.14 20.60
CA ARG A 78 59.43 33.45 21.42
C ARG A 78 58.02 33.94 21.09
N LYS A 79 57.79 35.26 21.10
CA LYS A 79 56.51 35.87 20.72
C LYS A 79 56.05 35.39 19.34
N ARG A 80 56.91 35.48 18.33
CA ARG A 80 56.57 35.01 16.97
C ARG A 80 56.25 33.52 16.93
N LYS A 81 56.96 32.66 17.67
CA LYS A 81 56.64 31.23 17.77
C LYS A 81 55.35 30.95 18.55
N GLU A 82 54.97 31.83 19.47
CA GLU A 82 53.69 31.76 20.19
C GLU A 82 52.54 32.23 19.29
N GLU A 83 52.73 33.30 18.52
CA GLU A 83 51.80 33.79 17.47
C GLU A 83 51.63 32.77 16.33
N GLU A 84 52.71 32.15 15.85
CA GLU A 84 52.68 31.04 14.88
C GLU A 84 51.92 29.81 15.44
N ARG A 85 51.96 29.58 16.76
CA ARG A 85 51.23 28.49 17.42
C ARG A 85 49.75 28.83 17.61
N THR A 86 49.42 30.03 18.09
CA THR A 86 48.02 30.46 18.29
C THR A 86 47.31 30.52 16.94
N THR A 87 47.89 31.17 15.94
CA THR A 87 47.30 31.22 14.59
C THR A 87 47.17 29.84 13.93
N ARG A 88 48.03 28.85 14.27
CA ARG A 88 47.85 27.47 13.83
C ARG A 88 46.70 26.78 14.57
N LEU A 89 46.61 26.95 15.89
CA LEU A 89 45.52 26.39 16.70
C LEU A 89 44.16 26.98 16.29
N GLU A 90 44.08 28.29 16.08
CA GLU A 90 42.89 28.99 15.57
C GLU A 90 42.46 28.44 14.21
N LYS A 91 43.40 28.19 13.28
CA LYS A 91 43.11 27.54 11.99
C LYS A 91 42.66 26.08 12.15
N GLU A 92 43.31 25.32 13.02
CA GLU A 92 42.91 23.93 13.32
C GLU A 92 41.50 23.89 13.95
N GLU A 93 41.13 24.89 14.76
CA GLU A 93 39.80 25.02 15.36
C GLU A 93 38.76 25.51 14.35
N SER A 94 39.07 26.49 13.49
CA SER A 94 38.17 26.91 12.41
C SER A 94 37.91 25.77 11.43
N ASP A 95 38.94 25.01 11.03
CA ASP A 95 38.80 23.84 10.17
C ASP A 95 37.93 22.74 10.80
N LYS A 96 38.08 22.49 12.11
CA LYS A 96 37.22 21.56 12.86
C LYS A 96 35.78 22.06 12.89
N MET A 97 35.56 23.36 13.12
CA MET A 97 34.24 23.96 13.19
C MET A 97 33.54 23.96 11.83
N GLU A 98 34.24 24.29 10.74
CA GLU A 98 33.74 24.17 9.38
C GLU A 98 33.35 22.74 9.02
N ARG A 99 34.20 21.76 9.34
CA ARG A 99 33.90 20.32 9.12
C ARG A 99 32.67 19.90 9.91
N PHE A 100 32.54 20.33 11.17
CA PHE A 100 31.37 20.08 12.00
C PHE A 100 30.09 20.66 11.37
N PHE A 101 30.12 21.90 10.88
CA PHE A 101 28.97 22.51 10.20
C PHE A 101 28.63 21.83 8.88
N LYS A 102 29.63 21.43 8.07
CA LYS A 102 29.42 20.66 6.83
C LYS A 102 28.73 19.32 7.11
N ILE A 103 29.26 18.53 8.07
CA ILE A 103 28.67 17.26 8.51
C ILE A 103 27.25 17.47 9.08
N ARG A 104 27.01 18.53 9.87
CA ARG A 104 25.67 18.89 10.37
C ARG A 104 24.70 19.17 9.23
N ALA A 105 25.11 19.91 8.20
CA ALA A 105 24.28 20.23 7.05
C ALA A 105 23.96 18.97 6.21
N GLU A 106 24.95 18.11 5.97
CA GLU A 106 24.77 16.81 5.31
C GLU A 106 23.80 15.91 6.09
N GLN A 107 23.98 15.77 7.41
CA GLN A 107 23.11 14.98 8.27
C GLN A 107 21.68 15.52 8.32
N GLU A 108 21.49 16.84 8.38
CA GLU A 108 20.16 17.45 8.35
C GLU A 108 19.51 17.28 6.97
N GLY A 109 20.27 17.33 5.87
CA GLY A 109 19.80 16.99 4.53
C GLY A 109 19.32 15.54 4.40
N ILE A 110 20.12 14.58 4.88
CA ILE A 110 19.74 13.14 4.94
C ILE A 110 18.48 12.95 5.81
N ARG A 111 18.41 13.63 6.95
CA ARG A 111 17.26 13.58 7.85
C ARG A 111 16.00 14.15 7.20
N GLN A 112 16.10 15.26 6.47
CA GLN A 112 14.99 15.85 5.75
C GLN A 112 14.47 14.92 4.64
N GLN A 113 15.38 14.30 3.87
CA GLN A 113 15.02 13.26 2.88
C GLN A 113 14.32 12.07 3.52
N TYR A 114 14.85 11.55 4.64
CA TYR A 114 14.22 10.46 5.40
C TYR A 114 12.82 10.84 5.90
N ILE A 115 12.64 12.08 6.39
CA ILE A 115 11.33 12.59 6.83
C ILE A 115 10.37 12.75 5.64
N SER A 116 10.82 13.22 4.47
CA SER A 116 9.96 13.31 3.28
C SER A 116 9.56 11.93 2.77
N ASP A 117 10.46 10.96 2.76
CA ASP A 117 10.17 9.58 2.37
C ASP A 117 9.20 8.89 3.33
N ALA A 118 9.40 9.07 4.65
CA ALA A 118 8.48 8.57 5.66
C ALA A 118 7.08 9.18 5.51
N ARG A 119 6.99 10.51 5.32
CA ARG A 119 5.73 11.21 5.02
C ARG A 119 5.07 10.70 3.76
N ARG A 120 5.83 10.49 2.67
CA ARG A 120 5.32 9.93 1.40
C ARG A 120 4.79 8.52 1.58
N ARG A 121 5.49 7.64 2.32
CA ARG A 121 5.01 6.28 2.63
C ARG A 121 3.70 6.31 3.43
N ILE A 122 3.62 7.11 4.48
CA ILE A 122 2.40 7.28 5.29
C ILE A 122 1.25 7.80 4.42
N TYR A 123 1.52 8.80 3.57
CA TYR A 123 0.54 9.33 2.63
C TYR A 123 0.01 8.26 1.65
N LEU A 124 0.90 7.46 1.04
CA LEU A 124 0.52 6.38 0.13
C LEU A 124 -0.25 5.23 0.83
N THR A 125 -0.17 5.11 2.16
CA THR A 125 -1.01 4.18 2.92
C THR A 125 -2.43 4.69 3.22
N LYS A 126 -2.71 6.00 3.03
CA LYS A 126 -4.09 6.53 3.09
C LYS A 126 -4.96 5.92 1.99
N GLU A 127 -6.27 5.87 2.21
CA GLU A 127 -7.23 5.19 1.33
C GLU A 127 -7.24 5.72 -0.12
N HIS A 128 -7.36 7.03 -0.31
CA HIS A 128 -7.47 7.61 -1.66
C HIS A 128 -6.17 7.53 -2.49
N PRO A 129 -4.97 7.84 -1.95
CA PRO A 129 -3.70 7.60 -2.66
C PRO A 129 -3.44 6.12 -2.95
N LYS A 130 -3.89 5.21 -2.07
CA LYS A 130 -3.85 3.76 -2.30
C LYS A 130 -4.79 3.34 -3.44
N ALA A 131 -5.96 3.97 -3.58
CA ALA A 131 -6.84 3.75 -4.72
C ALA A 131 -6.20 4.24 -6.03
N LEU A 132 -5.51 5.40 -6.04
CA LEU A 132 -4.75 5.89 -7.20
C LEU A 132 -3.62 4.94 -7.62
N THR A 133 -2.81 4.42 -6.67
CA THR A 133 -1.78 3.41 -6.99
C THR A 133 -2.40 2.12 -7.52
N SER A 134 -3.52 1.65 -6.95
CA SER A 134 -4.24 0.49 -7.46
C SER A 134 -4.77 0.70 -8.88
N ALA A 135 -5.27 1.89 -9.18
CA ALA A 135 -5.72 2.26 -10.52
C ALA A 135 -4.58 2.37 -11.52
N LEU A 136 -3.41 2.87 -11.09
CA LEU A 136 -2.19 2.86 -11.90
C LEU A 136 -1.81 1.43 -12.26
N ILE A 137 -1.73 0.52 -11.28
CA ILE A 137 -1.43 -0.91 -11.52
C ILE A 137 -2.44 -1.52 -12.49
N LEU A 138 -3.74 -1.22 -12.35
CA LEU A 138 -4.75 -1.68 -13.29
C LEU A 138 -4.51 -1.17 -14.72
N SER A 139 -4.04 0.07 -14.90
CA SER A 139 -3.64 0.57 -16.23
C SER A 139 -2.41 -0.15 -16.81
N GLU A 140 -1.48 -0.61 -15.97
CA GLU A 140 -0.34 -1.43 -16.40
C GLU A 140 -0.82 -2.80 -16.89
N VAL A 141 -1.69 -3.47 -16.11
CA VAL A 141 -2.27 -4.78 -16.45
C VAL A 141 -3.08 -4.74 -17.74
N ILE A 142 -3.87 -3.68 -17.97
CA ILE A 142 -4.61 -3.49 -19.23
C ILE A 142 -3.63 -3.38 -20.41
N TYR A 143 -2.60 -2.53 -20.29
CA TYR A 143 -1.58 -2.36 -21.34
C TYR A 143 -0.82 -3.66 -21.64
N GLU A 144 -0.40 -4.39 -20.61
CA GLU A 144 0.24 -5.71 -20.77
C GLU A 144 -0.70 -6.71 -21.44
N ARG A 145 -1.99 -6.68 -21.11
CA ARG A 145 -3.00 -7.55 -21.74
C ARG A 145 -3.21 -7.21 -23.21
N GLU A 146 -3.18 -5.94 -23.59
CA GLU A 146 -3.21 -5.53 -25.01
C GLU A 146 -1.98 -6.06 -25.75
N LYS A 147 -0.78 -6.00 -25.15
CA LYS A 147 0.44 -6.57 -25.75
C LYS A 147 0.43 -8.09 -25.85
N GLN A 148 -0.16 -8.80 -24.90
CA GLN A 148 -0.44 -10.24 -25.03
C GLN A 148 -1.38 -10.51 -26.22
N LEU A 149 -2.47 -9.75 -26.37
CA LEU A 149 -3.42 -9.91 -27.48
C LEU A 149 -2.81 -9.56 -28.85
N GLU A 150 -1.92 -8.56 -28.93
CA GLU A 150 -1.11 -8.29 -30.13
C GLU A 150 -0.18 -9.45 -30.48
N PHE A 151 0.43 -10.09 -29.47
CA PHE A 151 1.34 -11.22 -29.65
C PHE A 151 0.60 -12.51 -30.05
N ASP A 152 -0.52 -12.82 -29.40
CA ASP A 152 -1.38 -13.97 -29.73
C ASP A 152 -1.90 -13.89 -31.18
N LYS A 153 -2.23 -12.69 -31.67
CA LYS A 153 -2.61 -12.46 -33.07
C LYS A 153 -1.46 -12.81 -34.03
N LYS A 154 -0.22 -12.41 -33.71
CA LYS A 154 0.97 -12.74 -34.51
C LYS A 154 1.28 -14.24 -34.50
N ILE A 155 1.10 -14.92 -33.36
CA ILE A 155 1.23 -16.38 -33.27
C ILE A 155 0.22 -17.05 -34.22
N LYS A 156 -1.06 -16.67 -34.14
CA LYS A 156 -2.11 -17.26 -35.00
C LYS A 156 -1.84 -17.04 -36.48
N GLN A 157 -1.42 -15.84 -36.88
CA GLN A 157 -1.02 -15.56 -38.26
C GLN A 157 0.15 -16.46 -38.71
N HIS A 158 1.17 -16.63 -37.88
CA HIS A 158 2.29 -17.52 -38.16
C HIS A 158 1.87 -19.00 -38.22
N GLU A 159 0.96 -19.45 -37.36
CA GLU A 159 0.39 -20.80 -37.39
C GLU A 159 -0.43 -21.04 -38.67
N GLU A 160 -1.24 -20.07 -39.09
CA GLU A 160 -1.99 -20.10 -40.35
C GLU A 160 -1.05 -20.17 -41.57
N GLU A 161 0.03 -19.39 -41.58
CA GLU A 161 1.08 -19.44 -42.62
C GLU A 161 1.79 -20.81 -42.66
N GLU A 162 2.19 -21.36 -41.52
CA GLU A 162 2.84 -22.67 -41.44
C GLU A 162 1.89 -23.81 -41.84
N LEU A 163 0.61 -23.74 -41.47
CA LEU A 163 -0.43 -24.67 -41.92
C LEU A 163 -0.65 -24.57 -43.44
N ALA A 164 -0.65 -23.36 -44.01
CA ALA A 164 -0.75 -23.18 -45.45
C ALA A 164 0.45 -23.81 -46.19
N LYS A 165 1.68 -23.57 -45.72
CA LYS A 165 2.92 -24.20 -46.26
C LYS A 165 2.87 -25.72 -46.17
N ARG A 166 2.42 -26.29 -45.04
CA ARG A 166 2.25 -27.76 -44.87
C ARG A 166 1.20 -28.31 -45.83
N THR A 167 0.07 -27.62 -45.98
CA THR A 167 -1.00 -28.04 -46.88
C THR A 167 -0.56 -27.98 -48.35
N GLN A 168 0.27 -27.00 -48.75
CA GLN A 168 0.89 -26.95 -50.07
C GLN A 168 1.80 -28.16 -50.31
N LYS A 169 2.72 -28.47 -49.37
CA LYS A 169 3.59 -29.66 -49.47
C LYS A 169 2.79 -30.96 -49.61
N ILE A 170 1.76 -31.17 -48.80
CA ILE A 170 0.90 -32.36 -48.88
C ILE A 170 0.21 -32.46 -50.26
N LYS A 171 -0.23 -31.33 -50.84
CA LYS A 171 -0.79 -31.31 -52.20
C LYS A 171 0.26 -31.66 -53.27
N GLU A 172 1.46 -31.09 -53.17
CA GLU A 172 2.57 -31.40 -54.08
C GLU A 172 2.96 -32.88 -54.01
N ASP A 173 3.07 -33.45 -52.81
CA ASP A 173 3.45 -34.84 -52.62
C ASP A 173 2.34 -35.80 -53.08
N ALA A 174 1.07 -35.47 -52.87
CA ALA A 174 -0.05 -36.23 -53.43
C ALA A 174 -0.10 -36.18 -54.98
N ILE A 175 0.27 -35.04 -55.59
CA ILE A 175 0.41 -34.94 -57.05
C ILE A 175 1.55 -35.84 -57.55
N LYS A 176 2.72 -35.80 -56.91
CA LYS A 176 3.87 -36.67 -57.23
C LYS A 176 3.50 -38.15 -57.12
N GLU A 177 2.80 -38.55 -56.06
CA GLU A 177 2.38 -39.95 -55.87
C GLU A 177 1.43 -40.41 -56.98
N VAL A 178 0.46 -39.56 -57.38
CA VAL A 178 -0.45 -39.84 -58.51
C VAL A 178 0.32 -39.95 -59.84
N GLU A 179 1.33 -39.11 -60.07
CA GLU A 179 2.18 -39.19 -61.26
C GLU A 179 3.06 -40.44 -61.27
N GLU A 180 3.69 -40.79 -60.14
CA GLU A 180 4.43 -42.04 -59.98
C GLU A 180 3.56 -43.27 -60.20
N ASN A 181 2.36 -43.30 -59.63
CA ASN A 181 1.46 -44.44 -59.75
C ASN A 181 0.98 -44.60 -61.20
N LYS A 182 0.64 -43.50 -61.90
CA LYS A 182 0.40 -43.52 -63.36
C LYS A 182 1.61 -44.01 -64.16
N ALA A 183 2.83 -43.67 -63.76
CA ALA A 183 4.05 -44.14 -64.41
C ALA A 183 4.30 -45.65 -64.15
N LYS A 184 4.02 -46.14 -62.94
CA LYS A 184 4.07 -47.57 -62.58
C LYS A 184 3.02 -48.36 -63.39
N GLU A 185 1.78 -47.86 -63.48
CA GLU A 185 0.71 -48.47 -64.29
C GLU A 185 1.07 -48.54 -65.78
N LYS A 186 1.63 -47.47 -66.36
CA LYS A 186 2.12 -47.47 -67.75
C LYS A 186 3.17 -48.57 -67.97
N LYS A 187 4.18 -48.65 -67.11
CA LYS A 187 5.23 -49.70 -67.18
C LYS A 187 4.67 -51.12 -67.05
N ILE A 188 3.65 -51.33 -66.20
CA ILE A 188 2.97 -52.63 -66.07
C ILE A 188 2.17 -52.94 -67.35
N ARG A 189 1.43 -51.97 -67.90
CA ARG A 189 0.68 -52.13 -69.15
C ARG A 189 1.58 -52.40 -70.35
N GLU A 190 2.73 -51.75 -70.43
CA GLU A 190 3.78 -51.99 -71.43
C GLU A 190 4.29 -53.43 -71.34
N LYS A 191 4.77 -53.86 -70.16
CA LYS A 191 5.22 -55.25 -69.93
C LYS A 191 4.16 -56.29 -70.25
N ASN A 192 2.90 -56.06 -69.84
CA ASN A 192 1.80 -56.99 -70.14
C ASN A 192 1.49 -57.04 -71.65
N SER A 193 1.68 -55.93 -72.38
CA SER A 193 1.54 -55.90 -73.84
C SER A 193 2.67 -56.66 -74.54
N GLU A 194 3.91 -56.54 -74.05
CA GLU A 194 5.08 -57.29 -74.55
C GLU A 194 4.91 -58.79 -74.31
N LEU A 195 4.57 -59.19 -73.08
CA LEU A 195 4.29 -60.57 -72.70
C LEU A 195 3.13 -61.17 -73.52
N GLY A 196 2.07 -60.39 -73.77
CA GLY A 196 0.96 -60.79 -74.65
C GLY A 196 1.41 -61.06 -76.10
N LYS A 197 2.33 -60.25 -76.64
CA LYS A 197 2.93 -60.49 -77.98
C LYS A 197 3.85 -61.71 -77.98
N GLU A 198 4.52 -62.02 -76.88
CA GLU A 198 5.31 -63.25 -76.74
C GLU A 198 4.43 -64.50 -76.70
N TYR A 199 3.39 -64.52 -75.87
CA TYR A 199 2.43 -65.64 -75.87
C TYR A 199 1.76 -65.84 -77.22
N LEU A 200 1.37 -64.77 -77.92
CA LEU A 200 0.81 -64.89 -79.27
C LEU A 200 1.81 -65.50 -80.27
N ARG A 201 3.10 -65.13 -80.20
CA ARG A 201 4.17 -65.75 -81.00
C ARG A 201 4.33 -67.24 -80.66
N HIS A 202 4.26 -67.62 -79.39
CA HIS A 202 4.31 -69.03 -78.98
C HIS A 202 3.10 -69.84 -79.46
N ILE A 203 1.88 -69.28 -79.40
CA ILE A 203 0.66 -69.95 -79.91
C ILE A 203 0.79 -70.21 -81.41
N ILE A 204 1.17 -69.20 -82.20
CA ILE A 204 1.35 -69.34 -83.65
C ILE A 204 2.48 -70.35 -83.98
N GLY A 205 3.58 -70.33 -83.21
CA GLY A 205 4.65 -71.31 -83.34
C GLY A 205 4.19 -72.75 -83.09
N ASN A 206 3.41 -72.97 -82.03
CA ASN A 206 2.86 -74.27 -81.66
C ASN A 206 1.80 -74.78 -82.65
N GLU A 207 0.96 -73.90 -83.20
CA GLU A 207 0.03 -74.29 -84.27
C GLU A 207 0.78 -74.75 -85.53
N ASN A 208 1.85 -74.04 -85.90
CA ASN A 208 2.63 -74.37 -87.09
C ASN A 208 3.41 -75.67 -86.92
N SER A 209 3.98 -75.93 -85.73
CA SER A 209 4.62 -77.22 -85.45
C SER A 209 3.62 -78.38 -85.40
N ALA A 210 2.42 -78.17 -84.84
CA ALA A 210 1.35 -79.17 -84.87
C ALA A 210 0.86 -79.49 -86.31
N LYS A 211 0.75 -78.47 -87.18
CA LYS A 211 0.43 -78.66 -88.61
C LYS A 211 1.52 -79.47 -89.32
N LEU A 212 2.80 -79.17 -89.06
CA LEU A 212 3.94 -79.91 -89.62
C LEU A 212 3.97 -81.38 -89.16
N LEU A 213 3.78 -81.63 -87.86
CA LEU A 213 3.71 -82.99 -87.31
C LEU A 213 2.55 -83.80 -87.91
N LYS A 214 1.39 -83.16 -88.11
CA LYS A 214 0.23 -83.80 -88.75
C LYS A 214 0.51 -84.20 -90.20
N GLN A 215 1.20 -83.34 -90.98
CA GLN A 215 1.65 -83.70 -92.33
C GLN A 215 2.64 -84.88 -92.30
N GLN A 216 3.63 -84.85 -91.40
CA GLN A 216 4.58 -85.97 -91.25
C GLN A 216 3.91 -87.29 -90.85
N SER A 217 2.82 -87.29 -90.07
CA SER A 217 2.03 -88.50 -89.78
C SER A 217 1.38 -89.05 -91.03
N ILE A 218 0.68 -88.20 -91.78
CA ILE A 218 -0.02 -88.57 -93.03
C ILE A 218 0.97 -89.15 -94.06
N ASP A 219 2.16 -88.58 -94.19
CA ASP A 219 3.17 -89.08 -95.12
C ASP A 219 3.78 -90.42 -94.68
N ARG A 220 3.90 -90.70 -93.37
CA ARG A 220 4.27 -92.03 -92.86
C ARG A 220 3.17 -93.06 -93.12
N GLU A 221 1.93 -92.73 -92.77
CA GLU A 221 0.76 -93.59 -93.01
C GLU A 221 0.64 -94.00 -94.48
N ARG A 222 0.95 -93.09 -95.42
CA ARG A 222 1.01 -93.39 -96.86
C ARG A 222 2.10 -94.39 -97.24
N VAL A 223 3.29 -94.29 -96.65
CA VAL A 223 4.40 -95.24 -96.87
C VAL A 223 4.04 -96.61 -96.29
N ASP A 224 3.42 -96.65 -95.12
CA ASP A 224 3.00 -97.90 -94.47
C ASP A 224 1.90 -98.61 -95.27
N ILE A 225 0.89 -97.89 -95.77
CA ILE A 225 -0.15 -98.45 -96.67
C ILE A 225 0.49 -99.06 -97.93
N ALA A 226 1.42 -98.35 -98.57
CA ALA A 226 2.11 -98.82 -99.77
C ALA A 226 3.04 -100.03 -99.52
N ASN A 227 3.46 -100.27 -98.27
CA ASN A 227 4.17 -101.49 -97.89
C ASN A 227 3.18 -102.62 -97.58
N MET A 228 2.08 -102.34 -96.87
CA MET A 228 1.02 -103.33 -96.60
C MET A 228 0.42 -103.91 -97.89
N GLU A 229 0.28 -103.12 -98.97
CA GLU A 229 -0.15 -103.64 -100.29
C GLU A 229 0.83 -104.67 -100.88
N LYS A 230 2.15 -104.47 -100.70
CA LYS A 230 3.17 -105.42 -101.17
C LYS A 230 3.14 -106.71 -100.37
N GLU A 231 3.01 -106.61 -99.05
CA GLU A 231 2.86 -107.77 -98.16
C GLU A 231 1.59 -108.56 -98.48
N PHE A 232 0.45 -107.89 -98.71
CA PHE A 232 -0.79 -108.55 -99.14
C PHE A 232 -0.64 -109.28 -100.49
N ALA A 233 0.12 -108.71 -101.44
CA ALA A 233 0.41 -109.36 -102.71
C ALA A 233 1.35 -110.57 -102.56
N HIS A 234 2.22 -110.57 -101.54
CA HIS A 234 3.07 -111.71 -101.21
C HIS A 234 2.26 -112.82 -100.51
N ILE A 235 1.46 -112.49 -99.48
CA ILE A 235 0.61 -113.43 -98.74
C ILE A 235 -0.32 -114.19 -99.69
N LYS A 236 -0.98 -113.51 -100.64
CA LYS A 236 -1.85 -114.18 -101.63
C LYS A 236 -1.16 -115.23 -102.50
N ARG A 237 0.17 -115.13 -102.71
CA ARG A 237 0.93 -116.17 -103.43
C ARG A 237 1.16 -117.38 -102.52
N VAL A 238 1.55 -117.14 -101.27
CA VAL A 238 1.77 -118.19 -100.26
C VAL A 238 0.46 -118.92 -99.95
N GLU A 239 -0.67 -118.23 -99.83
CA GLU A 239 -1.99 -118.85 -99.62
C GLU A 239 -2.38 -119.80 -100.77
N ALA A 240 -2.06 -119.46 -102.02
CA ALA A 240 -2.31 -120.33 -103.16
C ALA A 240 -1.46 -121.61 -103.13
N GLU A 241 -0.22 -121.52 -102.65
CA GLU A 241 0.67 -122.66 -102.42
C GLU A 241 0.20 -123.51 -101.23
N GLU A 242 -0.22 -122.89 -100.13
CA GLU A 242 -0.78 -123.58 -98.96
C GLU A 242 -2.10 -124.30 -99.25
N VAL A 243 -3.00 -123.73 -100.07
CA VAL A 243 -4.26 -124.40 -100.46
C VAL A 243 -3.98 -125.67 -101.26
N GLN A 244 -2.90 -125.70 -102.05
CA GLN A 244 -2.42 -126.92 -102.69
C GLN A 244 -1.97 -127.94 -101.64
N MET A 245 -1.12 -127.54 -100.68
CA MET A 245 -0.60 -128.43 -99.63
C MET A 245 -1.71 -128.95 -98.68
N LYS A 246 -2.70 -128.13 -98.33
CA LYS A 246 -3.83 -128.50 -97.45
C LYS A 246 -4.78 -129.50 -98.11
N LYS A 247 -4.94 -129.48 -99.44
CA LYS A 247 -5.65 -130.55 -100.17
C LYS A 247 -4.97 -131.91 -100.06
N ASP A 248 -3.66 -131.94 -99.83
CA ASP A 248 -2.90 -133.17 -99.63
C ASP A 248 -2.76 -133.58 -98.15
N SER A 249 -2.93 -132.64 -97.19
CA SER A 249 -3.00 -132.97 -95.75
C SER A 249 -4.37 -133.47 -95.30
N ILE A 250 -5.48 -132.90 -95.80
CA ILE A 250 -6.85 -133.33 -95.44
C ILE A 250 -7.11 -134.79 -95.85
N LYS A 251 -6.46 -135.27 -96.92
CA LYS A 251 -6.47 -136.70 -97.30
C LYS A 251 -5.84 -137.62 -96.25
N LYS A 252 -5.02 -137.09 -95.33
CA LYS A 252 -4.36 -137.84 -94.24
C LYS A 252 -5.14 -137.73 -92.94
N GLU A 253 -5.52 -136.52 -92.53
CA GLU A 253 -6.18 -136.26 -91.23
C GLU A 253 -7.53 -136.98 -91.06
N PHE A 254 -8.23 -137.27 -92.16
CA PHE A 254 -9.45 -138.09 -92.14
C PHE A 254 -9.24 -139.53 -91.63
N LEU A 255 -8.00 -140.04 -91.56
CA LEU A 255 -7.70 -141.32 -90.89
C LEU A 255 -7.59 -141.20 -89.36
N ASP A 256 -7.20 -140.04 -88.82
CA ASP A 256 -6.72 -139.94 -87.42
C ASP A 256 -7.81 -139.54 -86.40
N PHE A 257 -8.82 -138.77 -86.82
CA PHE A 257 -9.79 -138.16 -85.89
C PHE A 257 -10.66 -139.16 -85.10
N GLY A 258 -10.79 -140.41 -85.54
CA GLY A 258 -11.66 -141.43 -84.92
C GLY A 258 -11.30 -141.87 -83.49
N ILE A 259 -10.26 -141.31 -82.86
CA ILE A 259 -9.58 -141.91 -81.71
C ILE A 259 -9.79 -141.16 -80.36
N ALA A 260 -10.12 -139.85 -80.36
CA ALA A 260 -9.79 -138.98 -79.21
C ALA A 260 -10.91 -138.63 -78.18
N GLN A 261 -12.21 -138.78 -78.49
CA GLN A 261 -13.29 -138.00 -77.85
C GLN A 261 -13.66 -138.35 -76.36
N ALA A 262 -13.00 -139.29 -75.69
CA ALA A 262 -13.61 -140.04 -74.57
C ALA A 262 -13.33 -139.58 -73.11
N ARG A 263 -12.61 -138.48 -72.83
CA ARG A 263 -11.87 -138.32 -71.53
C ARG A 263 -12.27 -137.26 -70.47
N ALA A 264 -13.21 -136.33 -70.67
CA ALA A 264 -13.11 -135.00 -70.00
C ALA A 264 -14.24 -134.50 -69.06
N LYS A 265 -14.84 -135.30 -68.14
CA LYS A 265 -16.15 -134.93 -67.51
C LYS A 265 -16.28 -134.77 -65.95
N GLU A 266 -15.23 -134.77 -65.12
CA GLU A 266 -15.36 -135.19 -63.69
C GLU A 266 -15.07 -134.18 -62.52
N ILE A 267 -14.87 -132.86 -62.68
CA ILE A 267 -14.03 -132.06 -61.70
C ILE A 267 -14.70 -131.02 -60.72
N MET A 268 -15.97 -130.59 -60.82
CA MET A 268 -16.37 -129.18 -60.45
C MET A 268 -17.01 -128.75 -59.07
N GLU A 269 -17.06 -129.53 -57.97
CA GLU A 269 -18.23 -129.42 -57.03
C GLU A 269 -18.03 -128.98 -55.52
N GLN A 270 -17.15 -128.04 -55.08
CA GLN A 270 -16.74 -127.93 -53.64
C GLN A 270 -16.72 -126.58 -52.79
N GLU A 271 -17.02 -125.35 -53.26
CA GLU A 271 -16.37 -124.11 -52.70
C GLU A 271 -17.12 -123.07 -51.78
N ASP A 272 -18.34 -123.25 -51.26
CA ASP A 272 -19.32 -122.13 -51.13
C ASP A 272 -19.46 -121.22 -49.85
N LYS A 273 -18.81 -121.42 -48.69
CA LYS A 273 -19.59 -121.50 -47.40
C LYS A 273 -19.42 -120.52 -46.18
N GLU A 274 -18.66 -119.40 -46.16
CA GLU A 274 -18.07 -118.85 -44.89
C GLU A 274 -18.45 -117.43 -44.27
N GLN A 275 -19.49 -116.66 -44.66
CA GLN A 275 -19.42 -115.17 -44.58
C GLN A 275 -20.18 -114.27 -43.51
N GLU A 276 -20.99 -114.70 -42.54
CA GLU A 276 -22.08 -113.82 -41.97
C GLU A 276 -21.90 -112.94 -40.68
N ASN A 277 -20.84 -112.98 -39.85
CA ASN A 277 -20.93 -112.62 -38.40
C ASN A 277 -20.67 -111.15 -37.87
N ILE A 278 -20.52 -110.09 -38.67
CA ILE A 278 -19.67 -108.92 -38.26
C ILE A 278 -20.36 -107.63 -37.63
N ILE A 279 -21.69 -107.46 -37.60
CA ILE A 279 -22.32 -106.10 -37.69
C ILE A 279 -22.62 -105.27 -36.39
N ASN A 280 -22.64 -105.81 -35.17
CA ASN A 280 -23.48 -105.25 -34.06
C ASN A 280 -22.98 -104.11 -33.10
N ILE A 281 -21.81 -103.46 -33.26
CA ILE A 281 -21.12 -102.75 -32.14
C ILE A 281 -21.38 -101.22 -31.97
N TYR A 282 -21.86 -100.46 -32.98
CA TYR A 282 -21.59 -99.01 -33.10
C TYR A 282 -22.44 -97.95 -32.32
N ALA A 283 -23.33 -98.30 -31.39
CA ALA A 283 -24.49 -97.41 -31.06
C ALA A 283 -24.38 -96.38 -29.89
N GLN A 284 -23.39 -96.41 -28.98
CA GLN A 284 -23.57 -95.83 -27.62
C GLN A 284 -23.14 -94.35 -27.36
N ALA A 285 -22.54 -93.62 -28.31
CA ALA A 285 -21.67 -92.46 -27.99
C ALA A 285 -22.31 -91.04 -27.86
N LYS A 286 -23.64 -90.86 -27.83
CA LYS A 286 -24.28 -89.58 -28.26
C LYS A 286 -24.79 -88.59 -27.17
N HIS A 287 -24.53 -88.78 -25.88
CA HIS A 287 -25.28 -88.09 -24.79
C HIS A 287 -24.70 -86.73 -24.27
N GLY A 288 -23.45 -86.36 -24.55
CA GLY A 288 -22.73 -85.32 -23.78
C GLY A 288 -23.02 -83.81 -24.02
N ILE A 289 -24.10 -83.42 -24.71
CA ILE A 289 -24.20 -82.09 -25.36
C ILE A 289 -24.87 -80.98 -24.49
N GLU A 290 -25.53 -81.29 -23.37
CA GLU A 290 -26.51 -80.34 -22.75
C GLU A 290 -25.98 -79.33 -21.70
N CYS A 291 -24.70 -79.35 -21.32
CA CYS A 291 -24.24 -78.63 -20.11
C CYS A 291 -23.96 -77.10 -20.27
N LEU A 292 -24.04 -76.53 -21.48
CA LEU A 292 -23.50 -75.17 -21.77
C LEU A 292 -24.43 -73.96 -21.49
N ARG A 293 -25.64 -74.17 -20.95
CA ARG A 293 -26.72 -73.15 -20.98
C ARG A 293 -26.73 -72.09 -19.86
N GLN A 294 -25.88 -72.19 -18.84
CA GLN A 294 -26.03 -71.42 -17.56
C GLN A 294 -25.42 -70.00 -17.50
N LYS A 295 -24.68 -69.51 -18.50
CA LYS A 295 -23.83 -68.29 -18.33
C LYS A 295 -24.53 -66.92 -18.47
N LYS A 296 -25.84 -66.84 -18.76
CA LYS A 296 -26.49 -65.61 -19.26
C LYS A 296 -27.20 -64.69 -18.23
N VAL A 297 -26.83 -64.75 -16.94
CA VAL A 297 -27.60 -64.11 -15.83
C VAL A 297 -26.90 -62.89 -15.19
N LYS A 298 -25.64 -62.57 -15.53
CA LYS A 298 -24.81 -61.60 -14.78
C LYS A 298 -24.86 -60.11 -15.24
N GLU A 299 -25.75 -59.71 -16.13
CA GLU A 299 -25.69 -58.39 -16.80
C GLU A 299 -26.67 -57.30 -16.26
N MET A 300 -27.41 -57.55 -15.17
CA MET A 300 -28.60 -56.74 -14.80
C MET A 300 -28.50 -55.83 -13.55
N GLN A 301 -27.32 -55.56 -12.97
CA GLN A 301 -27.20 -54.90 -11.64
C GLN A 301 -26.17 -53.75 -11.52
N GLN A 302 -26.03 -52.87 -12.52
CA GLN A 302 -25.09 -51.72 -12.48
C GLN A 302 -25.73 -50.30 -12.57
N ALA A 303 -27.07 -50.16 -12.45
CA ALA A 303 -27.77 -48.95 -12.91
C ALA A 303 -28.50 -48.06 -11.85
N MET A 304 -28.15 -48.13 -10.55
CA MET A 304 -28.70 -47.20 -9.53
C MET A 304 -27.60 -46.53 -8.68
N VAL A 305 -26.99 -45.44 -9.17
CA VAL A 305 -27.44 -44.04 -8.95
C VAL A 305 -27.10 -43.58 -7.51
N LEU A 306 -25.97 -42.89 -7.23
CA LEU A 306 -25.46 -41.64 -7.83
C LEU A 306 -26.48 -40.46 -7.82
N ARG A 307 -27.23 -40.26 -6.72
CA ARG A 307 -28.16 -39.11 -6.57
C ARG A 307 -28.33 -38.51 -5.16
N ARG A 308 -27.44 -38.77 -4.19
CA ARG A 308 -27.62 -38.29 -2.80
C ARG A 308 -26.34 -37.73 -2.12
N GLU A 309 -25.54 -36.96 -2.85
CA GLU A 309 -24.44 -36.15 -2.26
C GLU A 309 -24.58 -34.62 -2.48
N ALA A 310 -25.61 -34.15 -3.20
CA ALA A 310 -25.71 -32.77 -3.70
C ALA A 310 -26.64 -31.83 -2.89
N ALA A 311 -26.61 -31.92 -1.55
CA ALA A 311 -27.32 -31.00 -0.65
C ALA A 311 -26.50 -30.75 0.64
N SER A 312 -25.23 -30.33 0.52
CA SER A 312 -24.90 -28.90 0.51
C SER A 312 -25.56 -28.16 1.69
N LYS A 313 -24.98 -28.21 2.89
CA LYS A 313 -24.00 -27.18 3.33
C LYS A 313 -24.42 -25.75 2.91
N LYS A 314 -25.26 -25.07 3.71
CA LYS A 314 -25.28 -23.61 3.98
C LYS A 314 -26.55 -23.19 4.72
N ALA A 315 -26.48 -23.06 6.05
CA ALA A 315 -27.32 -22.16 6.87
C ALA A 315 -26.82 -22.04 8.33
N VAL A 316 -25.52 -22.23 8.58
CA VAL A 316 -24.88 -21.97 9.90
C VAL A 316 -24.58 -20.46 9.98
N ALA A 317 -25.61 -19.62 9.87
CA ALA A 317 -25.41 -18.22 9.50
C ALA A 317 -26.43 -17.21 10.07
N GLU A 318 -27.16 -17.53 11.15
CA GLU A 318 -27.95 -16.50 11.85
C GLU A 318 -28.09 -16.75 13.35
N ALA A 319 -26.93 -16.84 14.00
CA ALA A 319 -26.80 -16.24 15.31
C ALA A 319 -26.86 -14.70 15.18
N LYS A 320 -27.81 -14.03 15.86
CA LYS A 320 -27.56 -12.86 16.76
C LYS A 320 -28.85 -12.17 17.29
N ALA A 321 -28.69 -11.62 18.50
CA ALA A 321 -29.56 -10.68 19.26
C ALA A 321 -30.92 -11.23 19.78
N LYS A 322 -31.30 -11.16 21.07
CA LYS A 322 -31.10 -10.26 22.25
C LYS A 322 -32.02 -9.02 22.33
N GLY A 323 -32.47 -8.73 23.57
CA GLY A 323 -33.23 -7.55 24.03
C GLY A 323 -34.59 -7.97 24.60
N GLU A 324 -34.85 -8.06 25.93
CA GLU A 324 -34.81 -7.05 27.00
C GLU A 324 -35.71 -5.83 26.73
N ASN A 325 -36.88 -5.77 27.40
CA ASN A 325 -37.41 -4.54 28.01
C ASN A 325 -38.63 -4.75 28.94
N GLU A 326 -38.73 -3.84 29.93
CA GLU A 326 -39.98 -3.29 30.52
C GLU A 326 -40.76 -4.06 31.61
N GLU A 327 -40.12 -4.22 32.78
CA GLU A 327 -40.82 -3.90 34.04
C GLU A 327 -41.06 -2.38 34.14
N ARG A 328 -42.28 -1.88 34.41
CA ARG A 328 -42.45 -0.46 34.85
C ARG A 328 -43.78 0.05 35.46
N ILE A 329 -44.89 -0.68 35.51
CA ILE A 329 -46.23 -0.03 35.57
C ILE A 329 -47.19 -0.60 36.65
N LEU A 330 -47.46 0.22 37.70
CA LEU A 330 -48.59 0.22 38.69
C LEU A 330 -48.47 -0.74 39.91
N LYS A 331 -49.03 -0.50 41.12
CA LYS A 331 -49.67 0.67 41.82
C LYS A 331 -49.89 0.32 43.32
N GLN A 332 -50.13 1.32 44.18
CA GLN A 332 -51.00 1.37 45.41
C GLN A 332 -50.33 1.89 46.72
N ALA A 333 -50.72 3.09 47.16
CA ALA A 333 -50.50 3.64 48.51
C ALA A 333 -51.38 4.90 48.75
N ALA A 334 -52.35 4.86 49.69
CA ALA A 334 -53.11 6.01 50.25
C ALA A 334 -54.04 5.57 51.43
N GLU A 335 -54.42 6.53 52.29
CA GLU A 335 -55.48 6.54 53.36
C GLU A 335 -55.06 6.26 54.84
N GLU A 336 -55.05 7.31 55.71
CA GLU A 336 -55.21 7.30 57.21
C GLU A 336 -54.92 8.71 57.86
N VAL A 337 -55.89 9.49 58.43
CA VAL A 337 -55.59 10.69 59.32
C VAL A 337 -56.63 11.09 60.43
N GLU A 338 -57.91 11.42 60.15
CA GLU A 338 -58.63 12.50 60.90
C GLU A 338 -59.51 12.16 62.17
N LYS A 339 -59.04 12.25 63.44
CA LYS A 339 -59.91 12.41 64.67
C LYS A 339 -59.20 13.01 65.93
N ARG A 340 -59.74 14.07 66.59
CA ARG A 340 -59.70 14.47 68.06
C ARG A 340 -59.79 16.01 68.34
N GLU A 341 -60.76 16.52 69.14
CA GLU A 341 -60.74 17.84 69.89
C GLU A 341 -62.07 18.15 70.67
N LEU A 342 -62.03 18.89 71.84
CA LEU A 342 -63.10 19.65 72.62
C LEU A 342 -63.17 19.38 74.18
N GLU A 343 -63.34 20.44 75.06
CA GLU A 343 -63.92 20.52 76.48
C GLU A 343 -63.20 21.50 77.51
N GLN A 344 -63.89 22.45 78.24
CA GLN A 344 -63.51 23.16 79.55
C GLN A 344 -64.39 24.42 79.96
N LEU A 345 -64.43 24.94 81.24
CA LEU A 345 -64.65 26.41 81.60
C LEU A 345 -64.62 27.05 83.07
N LYS A 346 -65.55 26.81 84.06
CA LYS A 346 -66.22 27.90 84.91
C LYS A 346 -65.97 28.04 86.47
N LEU A 347 -65.84 29.26 87.08
CA LEU A 347 -65.96 29.67 88.55
C LEU A 347 -65.70 31.22 88.82
N LYS A 348 -66.26 31.94 89.86
CA LYS A 348 -65.80 33.25 90.55
C LYS A 348 -66.91 34.21 91.13
N GLU A 349 -66.71 34.94 92.28
CA GLU A 349 -67.39 36.26 92.57
C GLU A 349 -66.81 37.23 93.68
N GLN A 350 -67.22 37.15 94.97
CA GLN A 350 -67.69 38.27 95.89
C GLN A 350 -66.77 39.40 96.46
N THR A 351 -66.30 39.29 97.74
CA THR A 351 -65.32 40.16 98.46
C THR A 351 -65.52 41.71 98.64
N ARG A 352 -66.74 42.30 98.62
CA ARG A 352 -66.88 43.69 98.11
C ARG A 352 -67.02 44.96 99.02
N ARG A 353 -67.49 44.96 100.28
CA ARG A 353 -68.14 46.20 100.86
C ARG A 353 -67.43 47.08 101.92
N GLN A 354 -66.60 46.60 102.84
CA GLN A 354 -66.09 47.44 103.96
C GLN A 354 -65.16 48.59 103.53
N LEU A 355 -64.63 48.50 102.31
CA LEU A 355 -63.70 49.42 101.64
C LEU A 355 -64.14 50.89 101.51
N ILE A 356 -65.21 51.40 102.15
CA ILE A 356 -65.94 52.61 101.71
C ILE A 356 -65.59 53.92 102.45
N LYS A 357 -65.24 53.91 103.75
CA LYS A 357 -65.11 55.15 104.54
C LYS A 357 -63.69 55.71 104.63
N ASP A 358 -62.67 54.88 104.84
CA ASP A 358 -61.27 55.30 104.81
C ASP A 358 -60.95 56.07 103.51
N ARG A 359 -61.63 55.68 102.41
CA ARG A 359 -61.65 56.40 101.13
C ARG A 359 -61.79 57.91 101.22
N GLN A 360 -62.53 58.48 102.17
CA GLN A 360 -62.92 59.89 102.12
C GLN A 360 -61.82 60.84 102.60
N GLU A 361 -61.16 60.56 103.72
CA GLU A 361 -60.01 61.35 104.18
C GLU A 361 -58.72 60.97 103.48
N ASP A 362 -58.58 59.70 103.07
CA ASP A 362 -57.61 59.34 102.05
C ASP A 362 -57.85 60.22 100.81
N ARG A 363 -59.10 60.44 100.39
CA ARG A 363 -59.43 61.23 99.17
C ARG A 363 -58.83 62.61 99.15
N GLU A 364 -58.85 63.37 100.25
CA GLU A 364 -58.38 64.77 100.22
C GLU A 364 -56.85 64.85 100.24
N ARG A 365 -56.19 64.01 101.05
CA ARG A 365 -54.72 63.91 101.05
C ARG A 365 -54.20 63.26 99.76
N PHE A 366 -55.00 62.38 99.17
CA PHE A 366 -54.82 61.82 97.83
C PHE A 366 -55.00 62.92 96.78
N LEU A 367 -56.04 63.75 96.82
CA LEU A 367 -56.27 64.83 95.85
C LEU A 367 -55.11 65.83 95.79
N LYS A 368 -54.55 66.25 96.93
CA LYS A 368 -53.37 67.15 96.93
C LYS A 368 -52.11 66.45 96.41
N ARG A 369 -51.82 65.24 96.89
CA ARG A 369 -50.72 64.41 96.34
C ARG A 369 -50.92 64.08 94.86
N GLU A 370 -52.16 63.94 94.40
CA GLU A 370 -52.53 63.73 93.00
C GLU A 370 -52.30 65.00 92.17
N GLU A 371 -52.55 66.20 92.71
CA GLU A 371 -52.26 67.46 91.99
C GLU A 371 -50.75 67.70 91.86
N GLU A 372 -49.97 67.45 92.91
CA GLU A 372 -48.50 67.50 92.87
C GLU A 372 -47.95 66.41 91.95
N ARG A 373 -48.38 65.15 92.14
CA ARG A 373 -47.98 64.02 91.28
C ARG A 373 -48.42 64.24 89.83
N LYS A 374 -49.55 64.90 89.53
CA LYS A 374 -49.94 65.28 88.15
C LYS A 374 -49.03 66.33 87.53
N ARG A 375 -48.45 67.24 88.33
CA ARG A 375 -47.46 68.20 87.83
C ARG A 375 -46.13 67.51 87.56
N GLU A 376 -45.67 66.68 88.49
CA GLU A 376 -44.47 65.85 88.32
C GLU A 376 -44.64 64.87 87.14
N GLU A 377 -45.79 64.20 87.03
CA GLU A 377 -46.17 63.37 85.87
C GLU A 377 -46.17 64.19 84.59
N ALA A 378 -46.72 65.42 84.56
CA ALA A 378 -46.70 66.25 83.36
C ALA A 378 -45.29 66.69 82.95
N GLU A 379 -44.40 66.97 83.92
CA GLU A 379 -42.99 67.28 83.67
C GLU A 379 -42.20 66.05 83.22
N VAL A 380 -42.42 64.89 83.84
CA VAL A 380 -41.85 63.60 83.43
C VAL A 380 -42.35 63.21 82.04
N ILE A 381 -43.65 63.35 81.73
CA ILE A 381 -44.21 63.13 80.40
C ILE A 381 -43.59 64.08 79.38
N LYS A 382 -43.39 65.36 79.71
CA LYS A 382 -42.73 66.34 78.83
C LYS A 382 -41.27 65.98 78.59
N TRP A 383 -40.55 65.56 79.62
CA TRP A 383 -39.15 65.12 79.54
C TRP A 383 -39.01 63.80 78.77
N GLU A 384 -39.86 62.83 79.04
CA GLU A 384 -39.97 61.59 78.27
C GLU A 384 -40.31 61.86 76.82
N MET A 385 -41.25 62.75 76.52
CA MET A 385 -41.65 63.12 75.18
C MET A 385 -40.48 63.76 74.41
N LEU A 386 -39.75 64.70 75.03
CA LEU A 386 -38.52 65.27 74.46
C LEU A 386 -37.44 64.21 74.24
N ASN A 387 -37.29 63.25 75.15
CA ASN A 387 -36.36 62.13 74.98
C ASN A 387 -36.82 61.11 73.93
N ARG A 388 -38.13 60.91 73.74
CA ARG A 388 -38.70 60.10 72.64
C ARG A 388 -38.45 60.78 71.30
N PHE A 389 -38.64 62.10 71.20
CA PHE A 389 -38.26 62.86 70.00
C PHE A 389 -36.77 62.73 69.70
N LYS A 390 -35.88 63.03 70.67
CA LYS A 390 -34.42 62.85 70.47
C LYS A 390 -34.03 61.41 70.10
N LYS A 391 -34.65 60.40 70.71
CA LYS A 391 -34.44 59.00 70.34
C LYS A 391 -34.93 58.70 68.93
N ASN A 392 -36.08 59.22 68.53
CA ASN A 392 -36.60 59.08 67.17
C ASN A 392 -35.69 59.76 66.15
N ASP A 393 -35.21 60.98 66.41
CA ASP A 393 -34.27 61.69 65.53
C ASP A 393 -32.97 60.90 65.33
N VAL A 394 -32.41 60.36 66.42
CA VAL A 394 -31.22 59.50 66.38
C VAL A 394 -31.50 58.18 65.65
N MET A 395 -32.65 57.54 65.89
CA MET A 395 -33.06 56.32 65.20
C MET A 395 -33.32 56.55 63.71
N GLU A 396 -33.92 57.67 63.33
CA GLU A 396 -34.10 58.06 61.93
C GLU A 396 -32.75 58.32 61.25
N ALA A 397 -31.84 59.06 61.90
CA ALA A 397 -30.50 59.28 61.37
C ALA A 397 -29.73 57.96 61.20
N TYR A 398 -29.82 57.05 62.18
CA TYR A 398 -29.24 55.72 62.11
C TYR A 398 -29.87 54.86 61.00
N ASN A 399 -31.20 54.87 60.85
CA ASN A 399 -31.91 54.15 59.81
C ASN A 399 -31.54 54.69 58.42
N LYS A 400 -31.53 56.01 58.22
CA LYS A 400 -31.08 56.66 56.98
C LYS A 400 -29.62 56.35 56.65
N ALA A 401 -28.75 56.24 57.66
CA ALA A 401 -27.36 55.80 57.48
C ALA A 401 -27.27 54.31 57.08
N LYS A 402 -28.03 53.42 57.73
CA LYS A 402 -28.10 51.99 57.39
C LYS A 402 -28.72 51.74 56.02
N GLU A 403 -29.68 52.55 55.59
CA GLU A 403 -30.25 52.50 54.24
C GLU A 403 -29.22 52.91 53.17
N LYS A 404 -28.45 53.98 53.42
CA LYS A 404 -27.32 54.36 52.56
C LYS A 404 -26.27 53.26 52.48
N GLU A 405 -25.82 52.72 53.61
CA GLU A 405 -24.86 51.61 53.67
C GLU A 405 -25.35 50.37 52.89
N ARG A 406 -26.64 50.01 53.03
CA ARG A 406 -27.26 48.93 52.24
C ARG A 406 -27.35 49.26 50.75
N TRP A 407 -27.60 50.52 50.39
CA TRP A 407 -27.68 50.98 49.01
C TRP A 407 -26.31 50.99 48.33
N ASP A 408 -25.29 51.51 49.03
CA ASP A 408 -23.90 51.52 48.59
C ASP A 408 -23.34 50.09 48.47
N GLY A 409 -23.70 49.20 49.40
CA GLY A 409 -23.42 47.76 49.30
C GLY A 409 -24.08 47.10 48.08
N LYS A 410 -25.35 47.42 47.77
CA LYS A 410 -26.02 46.97 46.54
C LYS A 410 -25.36 47.53 45.27
N LEU A 411 -24.92 48.79 45.29
CA LEU A 411 -24.20 49.42 44.18
C LEU A 411 -22.83 48.77 43.95
N ALA A 412 -22.06 48.50 45.02
CA ALA A 412 -20.79 47.81 44.94
C ALA A 412 -20.96 46.38 44.39
N TYR A 413 -21.93 45.62 44.90
CA TYR A 413 -22.25 44.29 44.40
C TYR A 413 -22.70 44.32 42.92
N ARG A 414 -23.50 45.32 42.51
CA ARG A 414 -23.88 45.52 41.11
C ARG A 414 -22.67 45.79 40.22
N ARG A 415 -21.64 46.52 40.67
CA ARG A 415 -20.40 46.72 39.90
C ARG A 415 -19.69 45.38 39.69
N ILE A 416 -19.46 44.62 40.76
CA ILE A 416 -18.83 43.29 40.71
C ILE A 416 -19.58 42.36 39.72
N LEU A 417 -20.91 42.36 39.73
CA LEU A 417 -21.71 41.59 38.76
C LEU A 417 -21.53 42.09 37.31
N MET A 418 -21.43 43.39 37.08
CA MET A 418 -21.19 43.94 35.73
C MET A 418 -19.78 43.60 35.24
N ASP A 419 -18.79 43.66 36.12
CA ASP A 419 -17.40 43.28 35.82
C ASP A 419 -17.33 41.78 35.47
N GLN A 420 -17.98 40.91 36.25
CA GLN A 420 -18.12 39.48 35.94
C GLN A 420 -18.85 39.21 34.61
N ILE A 421 -19.90 39.98 34.28
CA ILE A 421 -20.60 39.87 32.99
C ILE A 421 -19.67 40.28 31.84
N ALA A 422 -18.85 41.32 32.02
CA ALA A 422 -17.88 41.76 31.03
C ALA A 422 -16.75 40.73 30.84
N GLU A 423 -16.19 40.20 31.93
CA GLU A 423 -15.17 39.13 31.91
C GLU A 423 -15.70 37.87 31.20
N ASN A 424 -16.89 37.39 31.58
CA ASN A 424 -17.53 36.24 30.93
C ASN A 424 -17.83 36.52 29.44
N GLY A 425 -18.19 37.76 29.10
CA GLY A 425 -18.37 38.20 27.71
C GLY A 425 -17.08 38.14 26.89
N GLU A 426 -15.94 38.55 27.45
CA GLU A 426 -14.63 38.46 26.82
C GLU A 426 -14.05 37.03 26.79
N ILE A 427 -14.41 36.17 27.75
CA ILE A 427 -14.13 34.73 27.70
C ILE A 427 -14.92 34.10 26.54
N ALA A 428 -16.24 34.29 26.49
CA ALA A 428 -17.08 33.74 25.42
C ALA A 428 -16.71 34.25 24.02
N LYS A 429 -16.20 35.49 23.90
CA LYS A 429 -15.63 36.01 22.64
C LYS A 429 -14.32 35.31 22.27
N ARG A 430 -13.45 35.01 23.23
CA ARG A 430 -12.20 34.25 22.99
C ARG A 430 -12.51 32.82 22.60
N GLU A 431 -13.35 32.11 23.34
CA GLU A 431 -13.78 30.74 23.02
C GLU A 431 -14.40 30.65 21.61
N ARG A 432 -15.22 31.63 21.21
CA ARG A 432 -15.78 31.70 19.85
C ARG A 432 -14.73 31.95 18.78
N LYS A 433 -13.71 32.76 19.06
CA LYS A 433 -12.58 32.97 18.15
C LYS A 433 -11.75 31.71 18.04
N GLU A 434 -11.34 31.11 19.15
CA GLU A 434 -10.59 29.85 19.20
C GLU A 434 -11.33 28.73 18.47
N ALA A 435 -12.65 28.57 18.67
CA ALA A 435 -13.47 27.61 17.94
C ALA A 435 -13.54 27.91 16.43
N HIS A 436 -13.60 29.18 16.03
CA HIS A 436 -13.58 29.59 14.63
C HIS A 436 -12.20 29.36 13.99
N ASP A 437 -11.12 29.70 14.68
CA ASP A 437 -9.74 29.52 14.24
C ASP A 437 -9.42 28.02 14.11
N LEU A 438 -9.85 27.18 15.05
CA LEU A 438 -9.78 25.72 14.95
C LEU A 438 -10.59 25.16 13.78
N PHE A 439 -11.77 25.71 13.50
CA PHE A 439 -12.57 25.32 12.33
C PHE A 439 -11.86 25.71 11.01
N VAL A 440 -11.30 26.92 10.94
CA VAL A 440 -10.51 27.39 9.78
C VAL A 440 -9.24 26.56 9.59
N GLU A 441 -8.56 26.17 10.67
CA GLU A 441 -7.43 25.24 10.61
C GLU A 441 -7.83 23.84 10.12
N GLN A 442 -8.99 23.33 10.55
CA GLN A 442 -9.49 22.05 10.07
C GLN A 442 -9.82 22.12 8.58
N GLN A 443 -10.48 23.20 8.14
CA GLN A 443 -10.77 23.42 6.72
C GLN A 443 -9.49 23.46 5.88
N LYS A 444 -8.49 24.24 6.29
CA LYS A 444 -7.16 24.26 5.64
C LYS A 444 -6.49 22.88 5.57
N LYS A 445 -6.67 22.03 6.58
CA LYS A 445 -6.12 20.66 6.58
C LYS A 445 -6.82 19.74 5.56
N TYR A 446 -8.10 19.98 5.27
CA TYR A 446 -8.80 19.29 4.17
C TYR A 446 -8.32 19.83 2.81
N ASP A 447 -8.23 21.15 2.66
CA ASP A 447 -7.71 21.79 1.44
C ASP A 447 -6.26 21.29 1.11
N ASP A 448 -5.38 21.25 2.11
CA ASP A 448 -4.01 20.68 2.05
C ASP A 448 -3.98 19.21 1.57
N ASP A 449 -4.91 18.38 2.05
CA ASP A 449 -4.96 16.95 1.70
C ASP A 449 -5.60 16.73 0.31
N ASP A 450 -6.56 17.57 -0.10
CA ASP A 450 -7.11 17.63 -1.45
C ASP A 450 -6.04 18.08 -2.46
N GLU A 451 -5.27 19.15 -2.17
CA GLU A 451 -4.15 19.59 -3.02
C GLU A 451 -3.09 18.49 -3.20
N ARG A 452 -2.72 17.81 -2.11
CA ARG A 452 -1.80 16.66 -2.18
C ARG A 452 -2.37 15.51 -3.01
N PHE A 453 -3.67 15.26 -2.92
CA PHE A 453 -4.33 14.22 -3.72
C PHE A 453 -4.34 14.57 -5.20
N PHE A 454 -4.69 15.79 -5.57
CA PHE A 454 -4.68 16.19 -6.98
C PHE A 454 -3.26 16.28 -7.55
N GLY A 455 -2.28 16.80 -6.80
CA GLY A 455 -0.88 16.77 -7.21
C GLY A 455 -0.35 15.35 -7.46
N TYR A 456 -0.65 14.41 -6.55
CA TYR A 456 -0.29 13.01 -6.76
C TYR A 456 -1.07 12.35 -7.92
N ALA A 457 -2.33 12.71 -8.11
CA ALA A 457 -3.14 12.23 -9.23
C ALA A 457 -2.58 12.72 -10.58
N GLU A 458 -2.08 13.96 -10.65
CA GLU A 458 -1.41 14.53 -11.82
C GLU A 458 -0.07 13.83 -12.10
N GLU A 459 0.76 13.55 -11.09
CA GLU A 459 1.96 12.71 -11.23
C GLU A 459 1.61 11.34 -11.86
N VAL A 460 0.57 10.68 -11.35
CA VAL A 460 0.13 9.36 -11.82
C VAL A 460 -0.42 9.42 -13.25
N ILE A 461 -1.21 10.43 -13.60
CA ILE A 461 -1.70 10.63 -14.98
C ILE A 461 -0.55 10.92 -15.94
N ALA A 462 0.39 11.80 -15.57
CA ALA A 462 1.55 12.11 -16.39
C ALA A 462 2.42 10.87 -16.64
N TYR A 463 2.64 10.06 -15.61
CA TYR A 463 3.36 8.78 -15.71
C TYR A 463 2.64 7.75 -16.58
N ALA A 464 1.32 7.63 -16.47
CA ALA A 464 0.52 6.74 -17.33
C ALA A 464 0.55 7.18 -18.80
N LYS A 465 0.33 8.48 -19.06
CA LYS A 465 0.39 9.06 -20.43
C LYS A 465 1.77 8.92 -21.05
N GLY A 466 2.84 9.22 -20.31
CA GLY A 466 4.23 9.09 -20.78
C GLY A 466 4.64 7.66 -21.17
N LYS A 467 3.88 6.65 -20.73
CA LYS A 467 4.04 5.24 -21.10
C LYS A 467 2.97 4.73 -22.08
N ASN A 468 2.17 5.61 -22.68
CA ASN A 468 1.04 5.28 -23.57
C ASN A 468 0.03 4.30 -22.96
N ARG A 469 -0.25 4.42 -21.65
CA ARG A 469 -1.22 3.58 -20.93
C ARG A 469 -2.57 4.27 -20.82
N GLN A 470 -3.63 3.48 -20.72
CA GLN A 470 -4.98 4.00 -20.56
C GLN A 470 -5.18 4.68 -19.18
N THR A 471 -5.53 5.97 -19.19
CA THR A 471 -5.71 6.78 -17.96
C THR A 471 -7.07 6.58 -17.28
N TRP A 472 -8.05 5.99 -17.96
CA TRP A 472 -9.42 5.81 -17.48
C TRP A 472 -9.55 5.23 -16.05
N PRO A 473 -8.78 4.19 -15.62
CA PRO A 473 -8.85 3.69 -14.24
C PRO A 473 -8.51 4.77 -13.21
N VAL A 474 -7.53 5.63 -13.50
CA VAL A 474 -7.05 6.70 -12.62
C VAL A 474 -8.07 7.85 -12.59
N GLU A 475 -8.56 8.26 -13.77
CA GLU A 475 -9.59 9.29 -13.91
C GLU A 475 -10.88 8.93 -13.16
N ARG A 476 -11.26 7.65 -13.17
CA ARG A 476 -12.40 7.15 -12.39
C ARG A 476 -12.19 7.34 -10.88
N VAL A 477 -11.01 7.02 -10.35
CA VAL A 477 -10.70 7.23 -8.90
C VAL A 477 -10.74 8.72 -8.55
N ILE A 478 -10.28 9.60 -9.44
CA ILE A 478 -10.38 11.07 -9.24
C ILE A 478 -11.85 11.53 -9.21
N GLN A 479 -12.72 10.96 -10.06
CA GLN A 479 -14.16 11.26 -10.02
C GLN A 479 -14.84 10.73 -8.75
N GLU A 480 -14.49 9.52 -8.31
CA GLU A 480 -14.97 8.95 -7.04
C GLU A 480 -14.54 9.82 -5.84
N TYR A 481 -13.29 10.30 -5.82
CA TYR A 481 -12.79 11.24 -4.82
C TYR A 481 -13.56 12.57 -4.80
N LYS A 482 -13.69 13.23 -5.95
CA LYS A 482 -14.43 14.49 -6.08
C LYS A 482 -15.90 14.35 -5.67
N ARG A 483 -16.50 13.17 -5.88
CA ARG A 483 -17.86 12.86 -5.43
C ARG A 483 -17.94 12.68 -3.92
N ASN A 484 -17.00 11.95 -3.31
CA ASN A 484 -17.00 11.67 -1.88
C ASN A 484 -16.71 12.94 -1.04
N ASN A 485 -15.80 13.79 -1.50
CA ASN A 485 -15.46 15.06 -0.83
C ASN A 485 -16.39 16.23 -1.21
N ASN A 486 -17.48 15.97 -1.97
CA ASN A 486 -18.43 16.99 -2.46
C ASN A 486 -17.79 18.15 -3.28
N LEU A 487 -16.60 17.92 -3.86
CA LEU A 487 -15.88 18.87 -4.72
C LEU A 487 -16.50 19.02 -6.12
N LEU A 488 -17.40 18.11 -6.50
CA LEU A 488 -18.25 18.30 -7.66
C LEU A 488 -19.24 19.43 -7.38
N SER A 489 -19.14 20.51 -8.17
CA SER A 489 -20.22 21.47 -8.32
C SER A 489 -21.53 20.73 -8.48
N LYS A 490 -22.47 20.95 -7.55
CA LYS A 490 -23.87 20.59 -7.77
C LYS A 490 -24.30 21.39 -8.99
N HIS A 491 -24.30 20.76 -10.16
CA HIS A 491 -24.95 21.32 -11.33
C HIS A 491 -26.39 21.60 -10.89
N ARG A 492 -26.68 22.87 -10.62
CA ARG A 492 -28.04 23.37 -10.49
C ARG A 492 -28.66 22.96 -11.83
N ARG A 493 -29.52 21.94 -11.82
CA ARG A 493 -30.29 21.57 -13.00
C ARG A 493 -30.98 22.86 -13.40
N ALA A 494 -30.54 23.46 -14.49
CA ALA A 494 -31.35 24.44 -15.17
C ALA A 494 -32.63 23.67 -15.49
N CYS A 495 -33.73 24.03 -14.83
CA CYS A 495 -35.02 23.76 -15.42
C CYS A 495 -34.94 24.34 -16.84
N PRO A 496 -35.34 23.59 -17.89
CA PRO A 496 -35.56 24.22 -19.16
C PRO A 496 -36.56 25.35 -18.90
N GLU A 497 -36.13 26.59 -19.09
CA GLU A 497 -37.08 27.66 -19.27
C GLU A 497 -37.79 27.31 -20.56
N GLU A 498 -39.10 27.02 -20.46
CA GLU A 498 -39.91 26.76 -21.63
C GLU A 498 -39.90 28.04 -22.47
N ASP A 499 -39.31 27.96 -23.66
CA ASP A 499 -39.38 29.01 -24.68
C ASP A 499 -40.84 29.19 -25.10
N VAL A 500 -41.59 29.98 -24.33
CA VAL A 500 -42.93 30.42 -24.69
C VAL A 500 -42.78 31.50 -25.76
N GLU A 501 -42.77 31.04 -27.00
CA GLU A 501 -42.84 31.89 -28.19
C GLU A 501 -43.98 32.92 -28.07
N LYS A 502 -43.68 34.16 -28.48
CA LYS A 502 -44.61 35.28 -28.65
C LYS A 502 -44.33 36.00 -29.95
#